data_AF-A0A538JY30-F1
#
_entry.id   AF-A0A538JY30-F1
#
_cell.length_a   1.000
_cell.length_b   1.000
_cell.length_c   1.000
_cell.angle_alpha   90.00
_cell.angle_beta   90.00
_cell.angle_gamma   90.00
#
_symmetry.space_group_name_H-M   'P 1'
#
loop_
_entity.id
_entity.type
_entity.pdbx_description
1 polymer ?
#
loop_
_entity_poly.entity_id
_entity_poly.type
_entity_poly.pdbx_seq_one_letter_code
_entity_poly.pdbx_strand_id
1 'polypeptide(L)'
;MASLVIAYKFLRPGCIAPYTGFRWPVGEWVDAAGVDACREGIHACSVRHLPIWLGPELWEIELDGEIVEHSRKLVAPRGRLVRRIEGWNDGLIRDFGRACVKRTRERVGFLPVISGYVFDADRLAGLGRVPLAAFAAARAAEWCDGPAGYEEERRLQAVWLAERLGLGPFDWA
;
A
#
# COMPACT_ATOMS: atom_id res chain seq x y z
N MET A 1 17.17 13.61 19.68
CA MET A 1 15.92 13.05 20.22
C MET A 1 15.37 12.13 19.14
N ALA A 2 15.30 10.83 19.40
CA ALA A 2 14.80 9.88 18.41
C ALA A 2 13.28 10.08 18.26
N SER A 3 12.82 10.32 17.04
CA SER A 3 11.41 10.55 16.75
C SER A 3 10.75 9.22 16.43
N LEU A 4 9.86 8.76 17.31
CA LEU A 4 8.99 7.62 17.03
C LEU A 4 8.02 7.99 15.90
N VAL A 5 8.03 7.22 14.82
CA VAL A 5 7.12 7.40 13.66
C VAL A 5 6.19 6.20 13.55
N ILE A 6 4.88 6.46 13.50
CA ILE A 6 3.88 5.44 13.18
C ILE A 6 3.79 5.27 11.66
N ALA A 7 3.94 4.04 11.20
CA ALA A 7 3.87 3.66 9.80
C ALA A 7 3.12 2.33 9.64
N TYR A 8 3.09 1.81 8.42
CA TYR A 8 2.34 0.61 8.07
C TYR A 8 3.20 -0.40 7.32
N LYS A 9 3.01 -1.69 7.63
CA LYS A 9 3.74 -2.78 7.00
C LYS A 9 2.79 -3.87 6.57
N PHE A 10 2.89 -4.27 5.31
CA PHE A 10 2.23 -5.46 4.82
C PHE A 10 3.11 -6.70 4.98
N LEU A 11 2.51 -7.79 5.44
CA LEU A 11 3.15 -9.07 5.70
C LEU A 11 2.33 -10.21 5.09
N ARG A 12 3.00 -11.35 4.86
CA ARG A 12 2.33 -12.63 4.61
C ARG A 12 1.67 -13.13 5.91
N PRO A 13 0.72 -14.08 5.80
CA PRO A 13 0.07 -14.68 6.97
C PRO A 13 1.07 -15.11 8.05
N GLY A 14 0.81 -14.72 9.30
CA GLY A 14 1.66 -15.06 10.44
C GLY A 14 2.85 -14.13 10.66
N CYS A 15 2.71 -12.83 10.36
CA CYS A 15 3.74 -11.81 10.57
C CYS A 15 5.05 -12.06 9.77
N ILE A 16 4.95 -12.62 8.56
CA ILE A 16 6.13 -13.02 7.76
C ILE A 16 6.46 -11.97 6.70
N ALA A 17 7.69 -11.47 6.71
CA ALA A 17 8.17 -10.53 5.70
C ALA A 17 8.15 -11.17 4.29
N PRO A 18 7.57 -10.51 3.27
CA PRO A 18 7.34 -11.13 1.97
C PRO A 18 8.62 -11.46 1.19
N TYR A 19 9.70 -10.71 1.38
CA TYR A 19 10.94 -10.92 0.63
C TYR A 19 11.98 -11.74 1.39
N THR A 20 12.14 -11.52 2.70
CA THR A 20 13.17 -12.18 3.51
C THR A 20 12.67 -13.43 4.23
N GLY A 21 11.36 -13.63 4.35
CA GLY A 21 10.79 -14.71 5.16
C GLY A 21 10.96 -14.52 6.67
N PHE A 22 11.53 -13.39 7.11
CA PHE A 22 11.70 -13.07 8.52
C PHE A 22 10.34 -12.99 9.22
N ARG A 23 10.16 -13.76 10.30
CA ARG A 23 8.97 -13.71 11.14
C ARG A 23 9.16 -12.64 12.19
N TRP A 24 8.31 -11.63 12.13
CA TRP A 24 8.33 -10.52 13.07
C TRP A 24 7.77 -10.95 14.44
N PRO A 25 8.49 -10.66 15.54
CA PRO A 25 7.88 -10.68 16.86
C PRO A 25 6.93 -9.47 17.01
N VAL A 26 5.81 -9.68 17.70
CA VAL A 26 4.81 -8.63 17.95
C VAL A 26 5.11 -7.99 19.31
N GLY A 27 5.17 -6.66 19.36
CA GLY A 27 5.48 -5.92 20.59
C GLY A 27 6.98 -5.81 20.91
N GLU A 28 7.86 -6.41 20.10
CA GLU A 28 9.31 -6.36 20.29
C GLU A 28 9.98 -5.51 19.21
N TRP A 29 11.07 -4.84 19.59
CA TRP A 29 11.90 -4.10 18.66
C TRP A 29 12.80 -5.04 17.86
N VAL A 30 12.82 -4.83 16.55
CA VAL A 30 13.73 -5.48 15.61
C VAL A 30 14.67 -4.42 15.07
N ASP A 31 15.96 -4.66 15.24
CA ASP A 31 17.02 -3.80 14.72
C ASP A 31 17.56 -4.35 13.38
N ALA A 32 17.90 -3.45 12.48
CA ALA A 32 18.62 -3.71 11.24
C ALA A 32 20.02 -3.10 11.33
N ALA A 33 20.98 -3.67 10.62
CA ALA A 33 22.37 -3.22 10.68
C ALA A 33 22.65 -1.89 9.92
N GLY A 34 21.65 -1.32 9.23
CA GLY A 34 21.75 -0.07 8.48
C GLY A 34 20.41 0.46 7.96
N VAL A 35 20.45 1.54 7.15
CA VAL A 35 19.29 2.26 6.57
C VAL A 35 19.40 2.48 5.06
N ASP A 36 19.92 1.49 4.32
CA ASP A 36 19.90 1.52 2.85
C ASP A 36 18.50 1.18 2.31
N ALA A 37 17.84 2.17 1.73
CA ALA A 37 16.47 2.06 1.24
C ALA A 37 16.15 0.84 0.37
N CYS A 38 17.12 0.23 -0.32
CA CYS A 38 16.90 -0.96 -1.15
C CYS A 38 17.61 -2.21 -0.66
N ARG A 39 18.51 -2.14 0.33
CA ARG A 39 19.33 -3.27 0.77
C ARG A 39 19.20 -3.60 2.25
N GLU A 40 18.99 -2.59 3.09
CA GLU A 40 19.13 -2.73 4.54
C GLU A 40 18.21 -1.79 5.31
N GLY A 41 17.69 -2.23 6.43
CA GLY A 41 16.78 -1.43 7.24
C GLY A 41 15.38 -2.01 7.31
N ILE A 42 14.60 -1.43 8.22
CA ILE A 42 13.20 -1.75 8.40
C ILE A 42 12.38 -0.90 7.43
N HIS A 43 11.83 -1.55 6.40
CA HIS A 43 10.93 -0.87 5.46
C HIS A 43 9.48 -0.88 5.95
N ALA A 44 8.84 0.28 5.87
CA ALA A 44 7.42 0.47 6.03
C ALA A 44 6.90 1.49 5.01
N CYS A 45 5.61 1.78 5.06
CA CYS A 45 4.98 2.77 4.21
C CYS A 45 4.10 3.70 5.05
N SER A 46 3.94 4.94 4.58
CA SER A 46 2.92 5.85 5.08
C SER A 46 1.56 5.50 4.46
N VAL A 47 0.47 6.09 4.98
CA VAL A 47 -0.89 5.83 4.48
C VAL A 47 -1.04 6.12 2.99
N ARG A 48 -0.43 7.21 2.49
CA ARG A 48 -0.41 7.58 1.06
C ARG A 48 0.16 6.47 0.16
N HIS A 49 0.97 5.58 0.71
CA HIS A 49 1.64 4.51 -0.05
C HIS A 49 1.04 3.12 0.17
N LEU A 50 0.01 2.96 1.01
CA LEU A 50 -0.69 1.68 1.21
C LEU A 50 -1.07 0.97 -0.10
N PRO A 51 -1.64 1.64 -1.13
CA PRO A 51 -2.06 0.97 -2.37
C PRO A 51 -0.94 0.32 -3.17
N ILE A 52 0.32 0.68 -2.88
CA ILE A 52 1.51 0.19 -3.56
C ILE A 52 2.13 -1.00 -2.79
N TRP A 53 1.86 -1.08 -1.49
CA TRP A 53 2.44 -2.07 -0.58
C TRP A 53 1.54 -3.28 -0.28
N LEU A 54 0.34 -3.31 -0.86
CA LEU A 54 -0.72 -4.26 -0.54
C LEU A 54 -0.24 -5.72 -0.42
N GLY A 55 -0.66 -6.35 0.68
CA GLY A 55 -0.41 -7.74 1.00
C GLY A 55 -1.50 -8.33 1.89
N PRO A 56 -1.35 -9.60 2.31
CA PRO A 56 -2.39 -10.30 3.07
C PRO A 56 -2.69 -9.71 4.45
N GLU A 57 -1.67 -9.34 5.21
CA GLU A 57 -1.83 -8.77 6.56
C GLU A 57 -1.31 -7.33 6.58
N LEU A 58 -2.11 -6.41 7.11
CA LEU A 58 -1.70 -5.03 7.36
C LEU A 58 -1.41 -4.84 8.85
N TRP A 59 -0.24 -4.29 9.15
CA TRP A 59 0.20 -4.01 10.51
C TRP A 59 0.55 -2.55 10.70
N GLU A 60 0.21 -2.01 11.86
CA GLU A 60 0.80 -0.78 12.38
C GLU A 60 2.18 -1.11 12.95
N ILE A 61 3.18 -0.32 12.54
CA ILE A 61 4.56 -0.48 12.96
C ILE A 61 5.07 0.86 13.49
N GLU A 62 5.74 0.82 14.63
CA GLU A 62 6.56 1.92 15.12
C GLU A 62 7.94 1.83 14.47
N LEU A 63 8.45 2.96 14.02
CA LEU A 63 9.83 3.14 13.55
C LEU A 63 10.56 4.09 14.49
N ASP A 64 11.83 3.82 14.74
CA ASP A 64 12.69 4.64 15.60
C ASP A 64 14.09 4.80 14.98
N GLY A 65 14.81 5.84 15.39
CA GLY A 65 16.09 6.26 14.82
C GLY A 65 15.95 7.23 13.65
N GLU A 66 16.96 7.25 12.76
CA GLU A 66 16.92 8.09 11.55
C GLU A 66 15.95 7.49 10.53
N ILE A 67 14.87 8.22 10.25
CA ILE A 67 13.86 7.81 9.28
C ILE A 67 14.19 8.43 7.92
N VAL A 68 14.51 7.58 6.96
CA VAL A 68 14.75 7.97 5.57
C VAL A 68 13.47 7.73 4.76
N GLU A 69 12.84 8.80 4.27
CA GLU A 69 11.79 8.70 3.27
C GLU A 69 12.42 8.58 1.87
N HIS A 70 12.09 7.50 1.16
CA HIS A 70 12.60 7.27 -0.19
C HIS A 70 11.45 6.94 -1.16
N SER A 71 11.01 7.95 -1.92
CA SER A 71 9.91 7.83 -2.89
C SER A 71 8.61 7.33 -2.26
N ARG A 72 8.41 6.01 -2.16
CA ARG A 72 7.16 5.36 -1.73
C ARG A 72 7.32 4.48 -0.49
N LYS A 73 8.36 4.73 0.31
CA LYS A 73 8.71 3.93 1.49
C LYS A 73 9.43 4.74 2.54
N LEU A 74 9.28 4.29 3.78
CA LEU A 74 10.02 4.74 4.95
C LEU A 74 11.01 3.64 5.33
N VAL A 75 12.23 4.04 5.67
CA VAL A 75 13.32 3.15 6.05
C VAL A 75 13.85 3.62 7.39
N ALA A 76 13.98 2.71 8.34
CA ALA A 76 14.47 3.01 9.68
C ALA A 76 15.47 1.94 10.14
N PRO A 77 16.38 2.28 11.06
CA PRO A 77 17.31 1.30 11.61
C PRO A 77 16.61 0.28 12.50
N ARG A 78 15.41 0.59 13.02
CA ARG A 78 14.66 -0.34 13.86
C ARG A 78 13.16 -0.11 13.77
N GLY A 79 12.38 -1.16 14.07
CA GLY A 79 10.94 -1.08 14.11
C GLY A 79 10.29 -2.15 14.98
N ARG A 80 9.04 -1.91 15.36
CA ARG A 80 8.25 -2.80 16.23
C ARG A 80 6.83 -2.92 15.71
N LEU A 81 6.36 -4.14 15.44
CA LEU A 81 4.94 -4.35 15.13
C LEU A 81 4.12 -4.11 16.40
N VAL A 82 3.14 -3.21 16.30
CA VAL A 82 2.29 -2.84 17.44
C VAL A 82 1.00 -3.64 17.41
N ARG A 83 0.27 -3.58 16.30
CA ARG A 83 -1.03 -4.24 16.15
C ARG A 83 -1.36 -4.54 14.70
N ARG A 84 -2.15 -5.58 14.50
CA ARG A 84 -2.77 -5.89 13.22
C ARG A 84 -3.96 -4.96 12.97
N ILE A 85 -4.13 -4.52 11.73
CA ILE A 85 -5.29 -3.75 11.30
C ILE A 85 -6.37 -4.72 10.81
N GLU A 86 -7.23 -5.20 11.71
CA GLU A 86 -8.26 -6.21 11.39
C GLU A 86 -9.32 -5.74 10.38
N GLY A 87 -9.47 -4.42 10.20
CA GLY A 87 -10.29 -3.85 9.14
C GLY A 87 -9.80 -4.26 7.74
N TRP A 88 -8.50 -4.56 7.58
CA TRP A 88 -7.95 -5.15 6.36
C TRP A 88 -8.23 -6.66 6.34
N ASN A 89 -9.39 -7.02 5.81
CA ASN A 89 -9.88 -8.39 5.69
C ASN A 89 -10.33 -8.70 4.25
N ASP A 90 -10.64 -9.97 3.96
CA ASP A 90 -11.05 -10.43 2.63
C ASP A 90 -12.25 -9.66 2.06
N GLY A 91 -13.17 -9.21 2.91
CA GLY A 91 -14.30 -8.37 2.52
C GLY A 91 -13.83 -7.04 1.97
N LEU A 92 -13.04 -6.30 2.76
CA LEU A 92 -12.52 -4.99 2.37
C LEU A 92 -11.56 -5.08 1.18
N ILE A 93 -10.76 -6.15 1.08
CA ILE A 93 -9.89 -6.42 -0.07
C ILE A 93 -10.72 -6.51 -1.37
N ARG A 94 -11.82 -7.28 -1.34
CA ARG A 94 -12.73 -7.39 -2.50
C ARG A 94 -13.40 -6.06 -2.81
N ASP A 95 -13.85 -5.32 -1.81
CA ASP A 95 -14.44 -3.99 -2.00
C ASP A 95 -13.45 -3.00 -2.62
N PHE A 96 -12.18 -3.03 -2.19
CA PHE A 96 -11.14 -2.19 -2.76
C PHE A 96 -10.90 -2.53 -4.24
N GLY A 97 -10.84 -3.82 -4.58
CA GLY A 97 -10.76 -4.27 -5.97
C GLY A 97 -11.94 -3.75 -6.82
N ARG A 98 -13.17 -3.90 -6.32
CA ARG A 98 -14.37 -3.36 -6.99
C ARG A 98 -14.33 -1.84 -7.16
N ALA A 99 -13.85 -1.11 -6.15
CA ALA A 99 -13.72 0.34 -6.22
C ALA A 99 -12.72 0.77 -7.30
N CYS A 100 -11.59 0.07 -7.45
CA CYS A 100 -10.62 0.31 -8.52
C CYS A 100 -11.24 0.07 -9.90
N VAL A 101 -11.98 -1.04 -10.08
CA VAL A 101 -12.68 -1.34 -11.34
C VAL A 101 -13.72 -0.28 -11.67
N LYS A 102 -14.54 0.12 -10.70
CA LYS A 102 -15.56 1.17 -10.87
C LYS A 102 -14.93 2.47 -11.35
N ARG A 103 -13.89 2.97 -10.66
CA ARG A 103 -13.19 4.20 -11.06
C ARG A 103 -12.55 4.08 -12.44
N THR A 104 -11.96 2.92 -12.75
CA THR A 104 -11.36 2.67 -14.08
C THR A 104 -12.42 2.77 -15.18
N ARG A 105 -13.59 2.16 -14.98
CA ARG A 105 -14.72 2.25 -15.92
C ARG A 105 -15.21 3.69 -16.09
N GLU A 106 -15.36 4.42 -14.99
CA GLU A 106 -15.81 5.81 -15.00
C GLU A 106 -14.84 6.74 -15.73
N ARG A 107 -13.53 6.52 -15.57
CA ARG A 107 -12.49 7.34 -16.18
C ARG A 107 -12.25 7.01 -17.66
N VAL A 108 -12.18 5.72 -17.99
CA VAL A 108 -11.85 5.25 -19.35
C VAL A 108 -13.07 5.32 -20.28
N GLY A 109 -14.27 5.11 -19.75
CA GLY A 109 -15.48 4.97 -20.56
C GLY A 109 -15.37 3.82 -21.55
N PHE A 110 -15.79 4.06 -22.81
CA PHE A 110 -15.79 3.06 -23.89
C PHE A 110 -14.69 3.28 -24.94
N LEU A 111 -13.61 4.00 -24.59
CA LEU A 111 -12.52 4.31 -25.53
C LEU A 111 -11.81 3.02 -25.99
N PRO A 112 -11.89 2.60 -27.27
CA PRO A 112 -11.47 1.26 -27.70
C PRO A 112 -10.00 0.94 -27.47
N VAL A 113 -9.11 1.94 -27.51
CA VAL A 113 -7.66 1.76 -27.36
C VAL A 113 -7.27 1.44 -25.92
N ILE A 114 -8.03 1.93 -24.93
CA ILE A 114 -7.69 1.85 -23.50
C ILE A 114 -8.70 1.04 -22.67
N SER A 115 -9.80 0.58 -23.27
CA SER A 115 -10.80 -0.29 -22.63
C SER A 115 -10.22 -1.64 -22.18
N GLY A 116 -9.08 -2.08 -22.73
CA GLY A 116 -8.33 -3.23 -22.25
C GLY A 116 -7.96 -3.14 -20.76
N TYR A 117 -7.68 -1.93 -20.25
CA TYR A 117 -7.41 -1.73 -18.83
C TYR A 117 -8.63 -1.99 -17.93
N VAL A 118 -9.83 -1.68 -18.42
CA VAL A 118 -11.07 -1.99 -17.70
C VAL A 118 -11.21 -3.50 -17.57
N PHE A 119 -10.97 -4.23 -18.66
CA PHE A 119 -11.01 -5.69 -18.66
C PHE A 119 -9.95 -6.29 -17.74
N ASP A 120 -8.71 -5.80 -17.79
CA ASP A 120 -7.62 -6.28 -16.93
C ASP A 120 -7.93 -6.03 -15.45
N ALA A 121 -8.36 -4.82 -15.09
CA ALA A 121 -8.72 -4.50 -13.71
C ALA A 121 -9.86 -5.40 -13.20
N ASP A 122 -10.90 -5.59 -14.01
CA ASP A 122 -12.07 -6.43 -13.67
C ASP A 122 -11.67 -7.90 -13.48
N ARG A 123 -10.92 -8.45 -14.43
CA ARG A 123 -10.40 -9.82 -14.38
C ARG A 123 -9.49 -10.04 -13.18
N LEU A 124 -8.54 -9.13 -12.93
CA LEU A 124 -7.60 -9.24 -11.83
C LEU A 124 -8.30 -9.14 -10.47
N ALA A 125 -9.29 -8.26 -10.34
CA ALA A 125 -10.12 -8.16 -9.14
C ALA A 125 -10.92 -9.46 -8.92
N GLY A 126 -11.53 -10.02 -9.98
CA GLY A 126 -12.26 -11.29 -9.91
C GLY A 126 -11.38 -12.48 -9.52
N LEU A 127 -10.10 -12.47 -9.89
CA LEU A 127 -9.11 -13.48 -9.50
C LEU A 127 -8.50 -13.23 -8.10
N GLY A 128 -8.97 -12.23 -7.35
CA GLY A 128 -8.40 -11.86 -6.05
C GLY A 128 -7.00 -11.22 -6.15
N ARG A 129 -6.52 -10.88 -7.34
CA ARG A 129 -5.23 -10.20 -7.59
C ARG A 129 -5.38 -8.70 -7.44
N VAL A 130 -5.96 -8.28 -6.32
CA VAL A 130 -6.33 -6.88 -6.04
C VAL A 130 -5.15 -5.89 -6.15
N PRO A 131 -3.91 -6.21 -5.74
CA PRO A 131 -2.78 -5.30 -5.97
C PRO A 131 -2.53 -5.01 -7.44
N LEU A 132 -2.70 -6.01 -8.31
CA LEU A 132 -2.55 -5.84 -9.76
C LEU A 132 -3.74 -5.10 -10.36
N ALA A 133 -4.96 -5.31 -9.86
CA ALA A 133 -6.13 -4.55 -10.29
C ALA A 133 -5.99 -3.05 -9.96
N ALA A 134 -5.49 -2.72 -8.77
CA ALA A 134 -5.20 -1.34 -8.37
C ALA A 134 -4.08 -0.71 -9.20
N PHE A 135 -3.06 -1.50 -9.58
CA PHE A 135 -2.03 -1.05 -10.52
C PHE A 135 -2.59 -0.82 -11.94
N ALA A 136 -3.42 -1.72 -12.45
CA ALA A 136 -4.09 -1.55 -13.74
C ALA A 136 -4.95 -0.28 -13.77
N ALA A 137 -5.68 0.02 -12.69
CA ALA A 137 -6.44 1.26 -12.54
C ALA A 137 -5.54 2.50 -12.61
N ALA A 138 -4.40 2.50 -11.91
CA ALA A 138 -3.44 3.62 -11.95
C ALA A 138 -2.79 3.78 -13.32
N ARG A 139 -2.49 2.68 -14.03
CA ARG A 139 -2.00 2.71 -15.40
C ARG A 139 -3.06 3.23 -16.39
N ALA A 140 -4.32 2.87 -16.20
CA ALA A 140 -5.42 3.40 -17.01
C ALA A 140 -5.52 4.93 -16.86
N ALA A 141 -5.46 5.41 -15.61
CA ALA A 141 -5.42 6.84 -15.30
C ALA A 141 -4.23 7.55 -15.95
N GLU A 142 -3.06 6.93 -15.96
CA GLU A 142 -1.88 7.46 -16.63
C GLU A 142 -2.04 7.61 -18.14
N TRP A 143 -2.71 6.65 -18.78
CA TRP A 143 -2.99 6.71 -20.21
C TRP A 143 -4.04 7.76 -20.56
N CYS A 144 -5.01 8.02 -19.69
CA CYS A 144 -6.01 9.06 -19.89
C CYS A 144 -5.43 10.46 -19.65
N ASP A 145 -4.70 10.65 -18.55
CA ASP A 145 -4.40 11.96 -17.99
C ASP A 145 -2.88 12.26 -17.92
N GLY A 146 -2.04 11.39 -18.49
CA GLY A 146 -0.58 11.46 -18.40
C GLY A 146 -0.03 11.05 -17.03
N PRO A 147 1.28 11.26 -16.76
CA PRO A 147 1.93 10.82 -15.53
C PRO A 147 1.25 11.26 -14.23
N ALA A 148 0.64 12.44 -14.21
CA ALA A 148 -0.11 12.95 -13.05
C ALA A 148 -1.36 12.12 -12.73
N GLY A 149 -2.00 11.52 -13.75
CA GLY A 149 -3.14 10.62 -13.58
C GLY A 149 -2.81 9.39 -12.74
N TYR A 150 -1.60 8.84 -12.89
CA TYR A 150 -1.11 7.72 -12.08
C TYR A 150 -1.08 8.10 -10.60
N GLU A 151 -0.43 9.20 -10.27
CA GLU A 151 -0.27 9.65 -8.88
C GLU A 151 -1.61 10.03 -8.26
N GLU A 152 -2.50 10.67 -9.01
CA GLU A 152 -3.84 11.00 -8.52
C GLU A 152 -4.68 9.74 -8.24
N GLU A 153 -4.65 8.73 -9.11
CA GLU A 153 -5.35 7.47 -8.84
C GLU A 153 -4.74 6.74 -7.63
N ARG A 154 -3.42 6.80 -7.42
CA ARG A 154 -2.80 6.27 -6.19
C ARG A 154 -3.22 7.03 -4.95
N ARG A 155 -3.31 8.35 -5.03
CA ARG A 155 -3.81 9.20 -3.94
C ARG A 155 -5.26 8.83 -3.58
N LEU A 156 -6.15 8.72 -4.57
CA LEU A 156 -7.55 8.34 -4.36
C LEU A 156 -7.69 6.92 -3.79
N GLN A 157 -6.85 5.98 -4.22
CA GLN A 157 -6.78 4.64 -3.62
C GLN A 157 -6.38 4.71 -2.14
N ALA A 158 -5.40 5.53 -1.80
CA ALA A 158 -4.95 5.71 -0.42
C ALA A 158 -6.04 6.37 0.44
N VAL A 159 -6.72 7.40 -0.06
CA VAL A 159 -7.87 8.04 0.61
C VAL A 159 -8.93 6.98 0.91
N TRP A 160 -9.33 6.21 -0.09
CA TRP A 160 -10.38 5.20 0.04
C TRP A 160 -10.06 4.16 1.12
N LEU A 161 -8.80 3.73 1.20
CA LEU A 161 -8.30 2.79 2.21
C LEU A 161 -8.27 3.44 3.59
N ALA A 162 -7.71 4.64 3.70
CA ALA A 162 -7.57 5.36 4.96
C ALA A 162 -8.94 5.55 5.65
N GLU A 163 -9.94 6.03 4.91
CA GLU A 163 -11.31 6.23 5.40
C GLU A 163 -11.92 4.95 5.96
N ARG A 164 -11.78 3.82 5.24
CA ARG A 164 -12.42 2.54 5.63
C ARG A 164 -11.65 1.79 6.70
N LEU A 165 -10.36 2.04 6.81
CA LEU A 165 -9.50 1.46 7.84
C LEU A 165 -9.44 2.33 9.10
N GLY A 166 -10.07 3.51 9.10
CA GLY A 166 -10.03 4.47 10.21
C GLY A 166 -8.60 4.96 10.51
N LEU A 167 -7.75 5.03 9.49
CA LEU A 167 -6.40 5.55 9.62
C LEU A 167 -6.50 7.08 9.52
N GLY A 168 -5.88 7.79 10.47
CA GLY A 168 -6.13 9.20 10.82
C GLY A 168 -6.06 10.22 9.67
N PRO A 169 -6.23 11.53 9.98
CA PRO A 169 -6.06 12.56 8.97
C PRO A 169 -4.57 12.65 8.58
N PHE A 170 -4.28 12.48 7.29
CA PHE A 170 -2.94 12.68 6.73
C PHE A 170 -3.01 13.88 5.78
N ASP A 171 -1.96 14.72 5.81
CA ASP A 171 -1.84 15.86 4.91
C ASP A 171 -1.61 15.36 3.48
N TRP A 172 -2.45 15.81 2.54
CA TRP A 172 -2.41 15.40 1.13
C TRP A 172 -1.55 16.35 0.28
N ALA A 173 -0.83 17.28 0.92
CA ALA A 173 0.06 18.25 0.28
C ALA A 173 1.15 17.58 -0.59
#